data_AF-A0A1G7C2D2-F1
#
_entry.id   AF-A0A1G7C2D2-F1
#
_cell.length_a   1.000
_cell.length_b   1.000
_cell.length_c   1.000
_cell.angle_alpha   90.00
_cell.angle_beta   90.00
_cell.angle_gamma   90.00
#
_symmetry.space_group_name_H-M   'P 1'
#
loop_
_entity.id
_entity.type
_entity.pdbx_description
1 polymer ?
#
loop_
_entity_poly.entity_id
_entity_poly.type
_entity_poly.pdbx_seq_one_letter_code
_entity_poly.pdbx_strand_id
1 'polypeptide(L)'
;MPFKYSLETIPGTEKYEVKMLSENEQIPYRKFLYDTIANTVILLTNRFCKISHSGSIIDTTLVESMGLYNNGIVDKNGGYISEWIINNDTGFVKPEYIPSPQGESAFKAFDEDYHKAKYYMRPPGGYPIFKINGKWITYGLPFNTELNKYFATEECKKKYPLKPSNRFVSMQEIGPDFGVAPQKRDTSLLKSLGYAAVDKETEDWGITRHRYSAGFYNMELYLPGGDTLRFRHFGALGINLELFRVPKEYGGRDDVFFIAQDPNPLYPDLSTGGVYVIRPRYLPEDKPRRSGRLSALLQATGKNDHR
;
A
#
# COMPACT_ATOMS: atom_id res chain seq x y z
N MET A 1 23.86 25.09 5.80
CA MET A 1 22.54 25.64 5.40
C MET A 1 21.49 25.15 6.38
N PRO A 2 20.54 25.99 6.82
CA PRO A 2 19.52 25.58 7.78
C PRO A 2 18.53 24.59 7.14
N PHE A 3 18.13 23.56 7.90
CA PHE A 3 17.05 22.65 7.53
C PHE A 3 15.73 23.42 7.66
N LYS A 4 15.20 23.92 6.54
CA LYS A 4 14.04 24.81 6.53
C LYS A 4 12.71 24.06 6.34
N TYR A 5 12.75 22.86 5.77
CA TYR A 5 11.56 22.16 5.28
C TYR A 5 11.28 20.87 6.06
N SER A 6 10.00 20.59 6.30
CA SER A 6 9.46 19.25 6.59
C SER A 6 9.28 18.48 5.27
N LEU A 7 9.06 17.16 5.30
CA LEU A 7 8.73 16.42 4.07
C LEU A 7 7.45 16.93 3.39
N GLU A 8 6.49 17.43 4.17
CA GLU A 8 5.27 18.04 3.65
C GLU A 8 5.53 19.27 2.77
N THR A 9 6.58 20.03 3.09
CA THR A 9 6.88 21.32 2.46
C THR A 9 8.12 21.27 1.57
N ILE A 10 8.78 20.12 1.44
CA ILE A 10 9.98 20.01 0.63
C ILE A 10 9.60 19.95 -0.87
N PRO A 11 10.04 20.91 -1.69
CA PRO A 11 9.67 20.93 -3.10
C PRO A 11 10.37 19.85 -3.95
N GLY A 12 11.34 19.13 -3.37
CA GLY A 12 12.26 18.23 -4.09
C GLY A 12 13.57 18.91 -4.49
N THR A 13 14.31 18.31 -5.42
CA THR A 13 15.51 18.89 -6.08
C THR A 13 15.18 19.30 -7.51
N GLU A 14 16.17 19.73 -8.31
CA GLU A 14 15.98 19.91 -9.75
C GLU A 14 15.63 18.60 -10.47
N LYS A 15 16.19 17.46 -10.03
CA LYS A 15 15.99 16.16 -10.68
C LYS A 15 14.85 15.34 -10.07
N TYR A 16 14.53 15.56 -8.79
CA TYR A 16 13.53 14.78 -8.07
C TYR A 16 12.39 15.65 -7.54
N GLU A 17 11.18 15.12 -7.57
CA GLU A 17 10.04 15.67 -6.85
C GLU A 17 9.71 14.81 -5.63
N VAL A 18 9.16 15.47 -4.61
CA VAL A 18 8.49 14.82 -3.49
C VAL A 18 7.00 15.11 -3.66
N LYS A 19 6.19 14.07 -3.68
CA LYS A 19 4.74 14.17 -3.82
C LYS A 19 4.07 13.49 -2.64
N MET A 20 3.17 14.21 -2.00
CA MET A 20 2.30 13.66 -0.96
C MET A 20 1.23 12.79 -1.61
N LEU A 21 1.07 11.58 -1.07
CA LEU A 21 0.09 10.58 -1.51
C LEU A 21 -1.10 10.50 -0.55
N SER A 22 -0.85 10.73 0.74
CA SER A 22 -1.87 10.76 1.79
C SER A 22 -1.42 11.72 2.89
N GLU A 23 -2.31 12.63 3.29
CA GLU A 23 -2.08 13.64 4.32
C GLU A 23 -2.44 13.11 5.72
N ASN A 24 -1.67 13.51 6.73
CA ASN A 24 -2.12 13.79 8.11
C ASN A 24 -3.06 12.80 8.79
N GLU A 25 -2.91 11.51 8.50
CA GLU A 25 -3.66 10.48 9.19
C GLU A 25 -2.80 9.96 10.36
N GLN A 26 -3.34 9.97 11.59
CA GLN A 26 -2.97 8.90 12.52
C GLN A 26 -3.46 7.63 11.82
N ILE A 27 -2.55 6.91 11.17
CA ILE A 27 -2.89 5.71 10.41
C ILE A 27 -2.62 4.53 11.34
N PRO A 28 -3.60 4.03 12.11
CA PRO A 28 -3.39 2.83 12.93
C PRO A 28 -3.07 1.60 12.06
N TYR A 29 -3.39 1.63 10.76
CA TYR A 29 -3.17 0.55 9.82
C TYR A 29 -2.66 1.07 8.47
N ARG A 30 -1.33 1.18 8.31
CA ARG A 30 -0.71 1.41 7.00
C ARG A 30 -0.19 0.10 6.42
N LYS A 31 -0.51 -0.20 5.17
CA LYS A 31 0.05 -1.36 4.47
C LYS A 31 0.43 -0.99 3.04
N PHE A 32 1.70 -1.20 2.73
CA PHE A 32 2.25 -1.08 1.39
C PHE A 32 2.33 -2.45 0.74
N LEU A 33 1.48 -2.67 -0.25
CA LEU A 33 1.45 -3.89 -1.03
C LEU A 33 1.82 -3.59 -2.47
N TYR A 34 2.54 -4.49 -3.12
CA TYR A 34 2.76 -4.46 -4.55
C TYR A 34 1.92 -5.55 -5.21
N ASP A 35 1.05 -5.13 -6.14
CA ASP A 35 0.24 -6.01 -6.97
C ASP A 35 1.09 -6.54 -8.13
N THR A 36 1.50 -7.80 -8.03
CA THR A 36 2.36 -8.47 -9.02
C THR A 36 1.65 -8.76 -10.35
N ILE A 37 0.32 -8.65 -10.40
CA ILE A 37 -0.46 -8.87 -11.62
C ILE A 37 -0.67 -7.54 -12.35
N ALA A 38 -1.08 -6.50 -11.62
CA ALA A 38 -1.36 -5.18 -12.19
C ALA A 38 -0.14 -4.26 -12.27
N ASN A 39 0.98 -4.65 -11.64
CA ASN A 39 2.21 -3.84 -11.51
C ASN A 39 1.96 -2.48 -10.84
N THR A 40 1.11 -2.46 -9.81
CA THR A 40 0.73 -1.25 -9.07
C THR A 40 1.05 -1.39 -7.58
N VAL A 41 1.42 -0.28 -6.94
CA VAL A 41 1.48 -0.19 -5.48
C VAL A 41 0.06 0.07 -4.96
N ILE A 42 -0.37 -0.72 -4.00
CA ILE A 42 -1.59 -0.52 -3.24
C ILE A 42 -1.19 0.00 -1.86
N LEU A 43 -1.58 1.24 -1.59
CA LEU A 43 -1.45 1.85 -0.28
C LEU A 43 -2.80 1.76 0.42
N LEU A 44 -2.82 1.07 1.57
CA LEU A 44 -3.96 1.00 2.45
C LEU A 44 -3.70 1.94 3.63
N THR A 45 -4.53 2.98 3.75
CA THR A 45 -4.64 3.86 4.93
C THR A 45 -6.12 3.92 5.35
N ASN A 46 -6.64 5.08 5.78
CA ASN A 46 -8.10 5.30 5.83
C ASN A 46 -8.74 5.33 4.43
N ARG A 47 -7.91 5.42 3.38
CA ARG A 47 -8.32 5.31 1.98
C ARG A 47 -7.49 4.24 1.29
N PHE A 48 -8.03 3.67 0.22
CA PHE A 48 -7.24 2.82 -0.66
C PHE A 48 -6.73 3.67 -1.81
N CYS A 49 -5.42 3.66 -2.02
CA CYS A 49 -4.78 4.33 -3.14
C CYS A 49 -4.12 3.30 -4.04
N LYS A 50 -4.46 3.34 -5.33
CA LYS A 50 -3.76 2.61 -6.39
C LYS A 50 -2.74 3.54 -7.00
N ILE A 51 -1.48 3.16 -6.93
CA ILE A 51 -0.35 3.97 -7.34
C ILE A 51 0.40 3.20 -8.41
N SER A 52 0.74 3.86 -9.50
CA SER A 52 1.60 3.31 -10.54
C SER A 52 2.97 2.95 -9.99
N HIS A 53 3.69 2.09 -10.71
CA HIS A 53 5.07 1.75 -10.40
C HIS A 53 6.01 2.97 -10.33
N SER A 54 5.69 4.06 -11.04
CA SER A 54 6.44 5.32 -11.03
C SER A 54 5.96 6.31 -9.95
N GLY A 55 5.02 5.93 -9.09
CA GLY A 55 4.57 6.78 -7.99
C GLY A 55 3.41 7.72 -8.29
N SER A 56 2.83 7.71 -9.50
CA SER A 56 1.61 8.50 -9.79
C SER A 56 0.39 7.81 -9.22
N ILE A 57 -0.49 8.55 -8.54
CA ILE A 57 -1.82 8.06 -8.14
C ILE A 57 -2.61 7.74 -9.42
N ILE A 58 -3.04 6.49 -9.56
CA ILE A 58 -3.90 6.01 -10.65
C ILE A 58 -5.36 6.18 -10.25
N ASP A 59 -5.70 5.75 -9.04
CA ASP A 59 -7.07 5.79 -8.54
C ASP A 59 -7.07 5.83 -7.01
N THR A 60 -8.15 6.35 -6.43
CA THR A 60 -8.35 6.42 -4.98
C THR A 60 -9.79 6.10 -4.66
N THR A 61 -10.01 5.45 -3.52
CA THR A 61 -11.37 5.18 -3.06
C THR A 61 -11.49 5.29 -1.54
N LEU A 62 -12.63 5.83 -1.13
CA LEU A 62 -13.12 5.85 0.24
C LEU A 62 -13.90 4.56 0.49
N VAL A 63 -13.19 3.42 0.49
CA VAL A 63 -13.83 2.20 0.95
C VAL A 63 -13.68 2.12 2.45
N GLU A 64 -14.80 2.28 3.16
CA GLU A 64 -14.98 1.81 4.54
C GLU A 64 -14.86 0.27 4.54
N SER A 65 -13.66 -0.25 4.30
CA SER A 65 -13.42 -1.67 4.17
C SER A 65 -13.17 -2.26 5.55
N MET A 66 -13.64 -3.47 5.79
CA MET A 66 -13.15 -4.26 6.92
C MET A 66 -11.84 -4.97 6.59
N GLY A 67 -11.46 -5.07 5.31
CA GLY A 67 -10.18 -5.66 4.93
C GLY A 67 -9.97 -5.86 3.43
N LEU A 68 -8.74 -6.25 3.12
CA LEU A 68 -8.27 -6.65 1.80
C LEU A 68 -7.79 -8.10 1.86
N TYR A 69 -8.36 -8.96 1.03
CA TYR A 69 -7.87 -10.32 0.84
C TYR A 69 -6.62 -10.33 -0.06
N ASN A 70 -5.73 -11.31 0.15
CA ASN A 70 -4.49 -11.48 -0.63
C ASN A 70 -4.72 -11.77 -2.12
N ASN A 71 -5.97 -11.96 -2.54
CA ASN A 71 -6.37 -12.17 -3.92
C ASN A 71 -6.85 -10.89 -4.64
N GLY A 72 -6.90 -9.75 -3.93
CA GLY A 72 -7.30 -8.44 -4.48
C GLY A 72 -8.75 -8.04 -4.23
N ILE A 73 -9.52 -8.85 -3.51
CA ILE A 73 -10.92 -8.55 -3.19
C ILE A 73 -11.01 -7.69 -1.94
N VAL A 74 -11.83 -6.65 -2.03
CA VAL A 74 -12.12 -5.73 -0.91
C VAL A 74 -13.43 -6.14 -0.27
N ASP A 75 -13.45 -6.26 1.06
CA ASP A 75 -14.61 -6.65 1.86
C ASP A 75 -15.18 -5.44 2.61
N LYS A 76 -16.49 -5.22 2.49
CA LYS A 76 -17.22 -4.18 3.21
C LYS A 76 -18.28 -4.79 4.13
N ASN A 77 -18.26 -4.35 5.39
CA ASN A 77 -19.26 -4.53 6.45
C ASN A 77 -20.39 -5.52 6.11
N GLY A 78 -20.19 -6.80 6.43
CA GLY A 78 -21.24 -7.83 6.30
C GLY A 78 -21.17 -8.69 5.03
N GLY A 79 -20.00 -8.78 4.38
CA GLY A 79 -19.75 -9.72 3.29
C GLY A 79 -20.12 -9.18 1.91
N TYR A 80 -20.20 -7.86 1.73
CA TYR A 80 -20.24 -7.25 0.41
C TYR A 80 -18.82 -7.15 -0.14
N ILE A 81 -18.64 -7.58 -1.39
CA ILE A 81 -17.32 -7.67 -2.00
C ILE A 81 -17.20 -6.80 -3.24
N SER A 82 -16.00 -6.26 -3.45
CA SER A 82 -15.67 -5.42 -4.60
C SER A 82 -14.37 -5.89 -5.26
N GLU A 83 -14.32 -5.75 -6.58
CA GLU A 83 -13.15 -5.99 -7.42
C GLU A 83 -12.38 -4.70 -7.74
N TRP A 84 -12.59 -3.61 -7.00
CA TRP A 84 -11.98 -2.30 -7.28
C TRP A 84 -10.47 -2.34 -7.56
N ILE A 85 -9.70 -3.13 -6.81
CA ILE A 85 -8.25 -3.26 -7.06
C ILE A 85 -7.98 -3.95 -8.42
N ILE A 86 -8.84 -4.88 -8.80
CA ILE A 86 -8.69 -5.74 -9.98
C ILE A 86 -9.12 -5.02 -11.26
N ASN A 87 -10.27 -4.34 -11.27
CA ASN A 87 -10.88 -3.78 -12.48
C ASN A 87 -11.52 -2.39 -12.28
N ASN A 88 -11.21 -1.69 -11.17
CA ASN A 88 -11.79 -0.39 -10.79
C ASN A 88 -13.32 -0.43 -10.59
N ASP A 89 -13.92 -1.61 -10.43
CA ASP A 89 -15.34 -1.74 -10.11
C ASP A 89 -15.60 -1.30 -8.66
N THR A 90 -16.19 -0.12 -8.50
CA THR A 90 -16.60 0.43 -7.20
C THR A 90 -17.89 -0.18 -6.67
N GLY A 91 -18.56 -1.03 -7.47
CA GLY A 91 -19.72 -1.79 -7.07
C GLY A 91 -19.40 -2.79 -5.97
N PHE A 92 -20.16 -2.72 -4.88
CA PHE A 92 -20.16 -3.72 -3.83
C PHE A 92 -21.28 -4.72 -4.08
N VAL A 93 -20.92 -5.98 -4.28
CA VAL A 93 -21.86 -7.06 -4.58
C VAL A 93 -22.02 -7.94 -3.35
N LYS A 94 -23.26 -8.21 -2.96
CA LYS A 94 -23.55 -9.26 -1.99
C LYS A 94 -23.53 -10.61 -2.71
N PRO A 95 -22.74 -11.59 -2.26
CA PRO A 95 -22.78 -12.94 -2.84
C PRO A 95 -24.20 -13.53 -2.78
N GLU A 96 -24.62 -14.19 -3.85
CA GLU A 96 -25.87 -14.93 -3.92
C GLU A 96 -25.79 -16.18 -3.01
N TYR A 97 -26.81 -16.38 -2.17
CA TYR A 97 -26.88 -17.58 -1.34
C TYR A 97 -27.38 -18.77 -2.15
N ILE A 98 -26.54 -19.78 -2.28
CA ILE A 98 -26.92 -21.06 -2.86
C ILE A 98 -27.24 -22.09 -1.77
N PRO A 99 -28.11 -23.08 -2.05
CA PRO A 99 -28.42 -24.14 -1.10
C PRO A 99 -27.15 -24.86 -0.65
N SER A 100 -27.01 -25.00 0.66
CA SER A 100 -25.84 -25.66 1.26
C SER A 100 -25.98 -27.17 1.12
N PRO A 101 -25.04 -27.82 0.41
CA PRO A 101 -24.97 -29.28 0.35
C PRO A 101 -24.84 -29.87 1.77
N GLN A 102 -25.46 -31.03 2.01
CA GLN A 102 -25.46 -31.69 3.32
C GLN A 102 -24.76 -33.07 3.28
N GLY A 103 -24.35 -33.55 4.45
CA GLY A 103 -23.67 -34.85 4.59
C GLY A 103 -22.34 -34.93 3.82
N GLU A 104 -21.96 -36.14 3.43
CA GLU A 104 -20.70 -36.40 2.71
C GLU A 104 -20.64 -35.73 1.33
N SER A 105 -21.79 -35.54 0.70
CA SER A 105 -21.89 -34.86 -0.60
C SER A 105 -21.40 -33.42 -0.55
N ALA A 106 -21.36 -32.80 0.64
CA ALA A 106 -20.96 -31.42 0.80
C ALA A 106 -19.48 -31.16 0.54
N PHE A 107 -18.62 -32.10 0.93
CA PHE A 107 -17.20 -31.98 0.63
C PHE A 107 -16.93 -32.06 -0.87
N LYS A 108 -17.66 -32.94 -1.57
CA LYS A 108 -17.56 -33.06 -3.04
C LYS A 108 -18.04 -31.80 -3.74
N ALA A 109 -19.20 -31.27 -3.35
CA ALA A 109 -19.73 -30.04 -3.94
C ALA A 109 -18.80 -28.83 -3.71
N PHE A 110 -18.26 -28.68 -2.49
CA PHE A 110 -17.26 -27.66 -2.20
C PHE A 110 -16.01 -27.80 -3.08
N ASP A 111 -15.48 -29.02 -3.20
CA ASP A 111 -14.30 -29.28 -4.03
C ASP A 111 -14.55 -28.91 -5.49
N GLU A 112 -15.71 -29.28 -6.05
CA GLU A 112 -16.09 -28.93 -7.40
C GLU A 112 -16.22 -27.40 -7.60
N ASP A 113 -16.90 -26.71 -6.67
CA ASP A 113 -17.09 -25.26 -6.74
C ASP A 113 -15.75 -24.53 -6.62
N TYR A 114 -14.87 -24.97 -5.71
CA TYR A 114 -13.51 -24.44 -5.59
C TYR A 114 -12.74 -24.55 -6.91
N HIS A 115 -12.80 -25.70 -7.59
CA HIS A 115 -12.08 -25.91 -8.85
C HIS A 115 -12.67 -25.09 -10.01
N LYS A 116 -13.99 -24.88 -10.05
CA LYS A 116 -14.67 -24.04 -11.04
C LYS A 116 -14.47 -22.53 -10.79
N ALA A 117 -14.19 -22.14 -9.55
CA ALA A 117 -14.13 -20.74 -9.17
C ALA A 117 -12.89 -20.01 -9.70
N LYS A 118 -13.12 -18.82 -10.27
CA LYS A 118 -12.07 -17.85 -10.63
C LYS A 118 -11.46 -17.23 -9.37
N TYR A 119 -12.30 -16.89 -8.40
CA TYR A 119 -11.89 -16.39 -7.10
C TYR A 119 -12.50 -17.24 -6.00
N TYR A 120 -11.72 -17.48 -4.96
CA TYR A 120 -12.15 -18.14 -3.75
C TYR A 120 -11.60 -17.36 -2.56
N MET A 121 -12.47 -17.09 -1.59
CA MET A 121 -12.06 -16.56 -0.30
C MET A 121 -12.90 -17.11 0.84
N ARG A 122 -12.33 -17.05 2.04
CA ARG A 122 -13.04 -17.35 3.27
C ARG A 122 -12.87 -16.19 4.26
N PRO A 123 -13.93 -15.40 4.48
CA PRO A 123 -13.92 -14.39 5.52
C PRO A 123 -13.70 -15.00 6.91
N PRO A 124 -12.99 -14.33 7.82
CA PRO A 124 -12.93 -14.73 9.22
C PRO A 124 -14.33 -14.88 9.81
N GLY A 125 -14.66 -16.07 10.33
CA GLY A 125 -16.00 -16.36 10.86
C GLY A 125 -17.12 -16.46 9.82
N GLY A 126 -16.81 -16.40 8.52
CA GLY A 126 -17.77 -16.46 7.43
C GLY A 126 -17.76 -17.76 6.61
N TYR A 127 -18.71 -17.86 5.69
CA TYR A 127 -18.83 -18.95 4.73
C TYR A 127 -17.88 -18.76 3.53
N PRO A 128 -17.51 -19.84 2.83
CA PRO A 128 -16.84 -19.77 1.53
C PRO A 128 -17.56 -18.87 0.55
N ILE A 129 -16.81 -17.97 -0.09
CA ILE A 129 -17.30 -17.14 -1.19
C ILE A 129 -16.53 -17.50 -2.46
N PHE A 130 -17.27 -17.69 -3.55
CA PHE A 130 -16.73 -18.06 -4.85
C PHE A 130 -17.16 -17.07 -5.93
N LYS A 131 -16.29 -16.85 -6.92
CA LYS A 131 -16.70 -16.27 -8.21
C LYS A 131 -16.75 -17.35 -9.27
N ILE A 132 -17.95 -17.78 -9.66
CA ILE A 132 -18.16 -18.81 -10.68
C ILE A 132 -18.97 -18.20 -11.83
N ASN A 133 -18.48 -18.33 -13.06
CA ASN A 133 -19.14 -17.80 -14.27
C ASN A 133 -19.55 -16.31 -14.14
N GLY A 134 -18.68 -15.50 -13.53
CA GLY A 134 -18.90 -14.07 -13.34
C GLY A 134 -19.78 -13.69 -12.14
N LYS A 135 -20.42 -14.66 -11.47
CA LYS A 135 -21.29 -14.43 -10.32
C LYS A 135 -20.60 -14.74 -9.01
N TRP A 136 -20.84 -13.90 -8.01
CA TRP A 136 -20.42 -14.13 -6.65
C TRP A 136 -21.47 -14.95 -5.92
N ILE A 137 -21.07 -16.09 -5.36
CA ILE A 137 -21.95 -17.00 -4.63
C ILE A 137 -21.34 -17.36 -3.27
N THR A 138 -22.20 -17.69 -2.32
CA THR A 138 -21.85 -18.23 -1.00
C THR A 138 -22.87 -19.29 -0.59
N TYR A 139 -22.48 -20.21 0.27
CA TYR A 139 -23.43 -21.16 0.85
C TYR A 139 -24.35 -20.50 1.88
N GLY A 140 -25.63 -20.88 1.87
CA GLY A 140 -26.66 -20.38 2.78
C GLY A 140 -26.91 -21.22 4.04
N LEU A 141 -27.93 -20.88 4.81
CA LEU A 141 -28.37 -21.68 5.96
C LEU A 141 -29.38 -22.76 5.53
N PRO A 142 -29.37 -23.95 6.18
CA PRO A 142 -28.42 -24.40 7.20
C PRO A 142 -27.08 -24.81 6.58
N PHE A 143 -25.97 -24.37 7.17
CA PHE A 143 -24.63 -24.70 6.69
C PHE A 143 -24.15 -26.04 7.27
N ASN A 144 -23.46 -26.87 6.47
CA ASN A 144 -22.97 -28.17 6.93
C ASN A 144 -21.91 -27.98 8.03
N THR A 145 -22.21 -28.47 9.23
CA THR A 145 -21.37 -28.28 10.43
C THR A 145 -19.99 -28.93 10.31
N GLU A 146 -19.91 -30.13 9.72
CA GLU A 146 -18.64 -30.84 9.55
C GLU A 146 -17.75 -30.16 8.52
N LEU A 147 -18.33 -29.69 7.41
CA LEU A 147 -17.61 -28.89 6.43
C LEU A 147 -17.10 -27.56 7.04
N ASN A 148 -17.92 -26.90 7.88
CA ASN A 148 -17.51 -25.67 8.56
C ASN A 148 -16.32 -25.89 9.52
N LYS A 149 -16.35 -27.00 10.28
CA LYS A 149 -15.22 -27.41 11.13
C LYS A 149 -13.98 -27.68 10.28
N TYR A 150 -14.13 -28.43 9.19
CA TYR A 150 -13.03 -28.75 8.28
C TYR A 150 -12.35 -27.50 7.74
N PHE A 151 -13.11 -26.48 7.35
CA PHE A 151 -12.51 -25.25 6.84
C PHE A 151 -11.60 -24.56 7.86
N ALA A 152 -11.86 -24.69 9.17
CA ALA A 152 -11.03 -24.09 10.21
C ALA A 152 -9.67 -24.78 10.37
N THR A 153 -9.47 -25.97 9.79
CA THR A 153 -8.23 -26.73 9.87
C THR A 153 -7.14 -26.15 8.96
N GLU A 154 -5.89 -26.33 9.38
CA GLU A 154 -4.72 -26.00 8.54
C GLU A 154 -4.63 -26.89 7.29
N GLU A 155 -5.15 -28.12 7.36
CA GLU A 155 -5.22 -29.02 6.22
C GLU A 155 -6.07 -28.41 5.09
N CYS A 156 -7.27 -27.92 5.42
CA CYS A 156 -8.12 -27.26 4.43
C CYS A 156 -7.45 -26.00 3.85
N LYS A 157 -6.84 -25.15 4.69
CA LYS A 157 -6.15 -23.94 4.21
C LYS A 157 -5.02 -24.25 3.23
N LYS A 158 -4.29 -25.35 3.46
CA LYS A 158 -3.23 -25.83 2.56
C LYS A 158 -3.79 -26.43 1.27
N LYS A 159 -4.87 -27.22 1.37
CA LYS A 159 -5.49 -27.89 0.21
C LYS A 159 -6.24 -26.90 -0.70
N TYR A 160 -6.88 -25.91 -0.10
CA TYR A 160 -7.73 -24.93 -0.79
C TYR A 160 -7.28 -23.50 -0.45
N PRO A 161 -6.09 -23.06 -0.92
CA PRO A 161 -5.66 -21.69 -0.74
C PRO A 161 -6.59 -20.72 -1.49
N LEU A 162 -6.54 -19.44 -1.09
CA LEU A 162 -7.23 -18.35 -1.79
C LEU A 162 -6.92 -18.37 -3.29
N LYS A 163 -7.88 -17.94 -4.12
CA LYS A 163 -7.67 -17.80 -5.57
C LYS A 163 -7.84 -16.34 -6.01
N PRO A 164 -6.85 -15.76 -6.72
CA PRO A 164 -5.42 -16.16 -6.74
C PRO A 164 -4.78 -16.06 -5.34
N SER A 165 -3.79 -16.91 -5.03
CA SER A 165 -3.25 -17.00 -3.67
C SER A 165 -2.20 -15.93 -3.33
N ASN A 166 -1.48 -15.42 -4.33
CA ASN A 166 -0.25 -14.63 -4.15
C ASN A 166 -0.23 -13.36 -5.01
N ARG A 167 -1.34 -12.61 -5.09
CA ARG A 167 -1.37 -11.39 -5.90
C ARG A 167 -0.45 -10.30 -5.35
N PHE A 168 -0.43 -10.15 -4.03
CA PHE A 168 0.32 -9.10 -3.36
C PHE A 168 1.58 -9.60 -2.70
N VAL A 169 2.63 -8.77 -2.79
CA VAL A 169 3.85 -8.91 -2.00
C VAL A 169 4.06 -7.64 -1.18
N SER A 170 4.68 -7.76 -0.01
CA SER A 170 5.06 -6.58 0.76
C SER A 170 6.13 -5.79 0.01
N MET A 171 6.06 -4.47 0.09
CA MET A 171 7.18 -3.63 -0.36
C MET A 171 8.41 -3.87 0.53
N GLN A 172 9.60 -3.69 -0.06
CA GLN A 172 10.86 -3.84 0.66
C GLN A 172 11.13 -2.58 1.47
N GLU A 173 11.30 -2.73 2.78
CA GLU A 173 11.84 -1.68 3.63
C GLU A 173 13.35 -1.52 3.35
N ILE A 174 13.77 -0.27 3.13
CA ILE A 174 15.14 0.10 2.75
C ILE A 174 15.70 1.24 3.62
N GLY A 175 14.94 1.67 4.63
CA GLY A 175 15.39 2.66 5.59
C GLY A 175 16.40 2.09 6.60
N PRO A 176 17.19 2.95 7.26
CA PRO A 176 17.96 2.57 8.44
C PRO A 176 17.05 2.06 9.55
N ASP A 177 17.44 0.97 10.20
CA ASP A 177 16.84 0.55 11.46
C ASP A 177 17.25 1.51 12.59
N PHE A 178 16.33 2.37 13.02
CA PHE A 178 16.58 3.33 14.10
C PHE A 178 16.57 2.69 15.50
N GLY A 179 16.13 1.43 15.63
CA GLY A 179 16.18 0.64 16.86
C GLY A 179 17.58 0.13 17.21
N VAL A 180 18.49 0.03 16.24
CA VAL A 180 19.89 -0.37 16.50
C VAL A 180 20.80 0.81 16.78
N ALA A 181 21.98 0.52 17.36
CA ALA A 181 23.00 1.53 17.66
C ALA A 181 23.46 2.27 16.39
N PRO A 182 23.74 3.58 16.44
CA PRO A 182 24.08 4.40 15.27
C PRO A 182 25.19 3.83 14.37
N GLN A 183 26.20 3.18 14.95
CA GLN A 183 27.33 2.61 14.19
C GLN A 183 26.96 1.37 13.37
N LYS A 184 25.81 0.73 13.69
CA LYS A 184 25.30 -0.46 13.00
C LYS A 184 24.22 -0.14 11.97
N ARG A 185 23.82 1.13 11.84
CA ARG A 185 22.75 1.55 10.92
C ARG A 185 23.29 1.63 9.50
N ASP A 186 22.56 1.07 8.55
CA ASP A 186 22.78 1.36 7.14
C ASP A 186 22.33 2.80 6.84
N THR A 187 23.30 3.70 6.68
CA THR A 187 23.06 5.12 6.40
C THR A 187 23.31 5.49 4.94
N SER A 188 23.41 4.50 4.06
CA SER A 188 23.68 4.70 2.64
C SER A 188 22.60 5.51 1.93
N LEU A 189 21.33 5.31 2.32
CA LEU A 189 20.18 5.99 1.72
C LEU A 189 19.72 7.18 2.57
N LEU A 190 19.54 6.98 3.88
CA LEU A 190 19.02 7.99 4.80
C LEU A 190 19.94 8.13 6.02
N LYS A 191 20.32 9.37 6.33
CA LYS A 191 21.20 9.68 7.45
C LYS A 191 20.61 10.77 8.33
N SER A 192 20.65 10.54 9.65
CA SER A 192 20.39 11.60 10.63
C SER A 192 21.68 12.38 10.91
N LEU A 193 21.65 13.69 10.69
CA LEU A 193 22.79 14.60 10.95
C LEU A 193 22.81 15.13 12.38
N GLY A 194 21.73 14.96 13.13
CA GLY A 194 21.62 15.45 14.49
C GLY A 194 20.19 15.63 14.95
N TYR A 195 20.05 15.92 16.23
CA TYR A 195 18.79 16.04 16.93
C TYR A 195 18.74 17.35 17.71
N ALA A 196 17.70 18.14 17.45
CA ALA A 196 17.42 19.37 18.15
C ALA A 196 16.21 19.16 19.06
N ALA A 197 16.48 18.88 20.34
CA ALA A 197 15.45 18.73 21.37
C ALA A 197 14.68 20.06 21.53
N VAL A 198 13.36 19.96 21.52
CA VAL A 198 12.45 21.08 21.83
C VAL A 198 11.72 20.87 23.14
N ASP A 199 11.62 19.61 23.59
CA ASP A 199 11.05 19.24 24.87
C ASP A 199 11.92 18.16 25.54
N LYS A 200 11.99 18.21 26.88
CA LYS A 200 12.77 17.31 27.72
C LYS A 200 12.04 17.08 29.02
N GLU A 201 11.70 15.83 29.29
CA GLU A 201 11.10 15.41 30.54
C GLU A 201 12.04 14.48 31.29
N THR A 202 12.02 14.60 32.61
CA THR A 202 12.67 13.65 33.51
C THR A 202 11.62 13.16 34.48
N GLU A 203 11.27 11.89 34.34
CA GLU A 203 10.35 11.24 35.26
C GLU A 203 11.16 10.40 36.27
N ASP A 204 10.83 10.55 37.55
CA ASP A 204 11.44 9.78 38.64
C ASP A 204 10.46 8.65 39.01
N TRP A 205 10.69 7.44 38.49
CA TRP A 205 9.88 6.25 38.77
C TRP A 205 10.40 5.52 40.03
N GLY A 206 10.75 6.30 41.06
CA GLY A 206 11.33 5.82 42.31
C GLY A 206 12.78 5.35 42.20
N ILE A 207 13.01 4.16 41.61
CA ILE A 207 14.35 3.53 41.55
C ILE A 207 15.07 3.86 40.23
N THR A 208 14.32 4.24 39.20
CA THR A 208 14.86 4.59 37.87
C THR A 208 14.43 6.00 37.47
N ARG A 209 15.40 6.80 37.03
CA ARG A 209 15.15 8.08 36.36
C ARG A 209 15.11 7.87 34.87
N HIS A 210 13.95 8.08 34.29
CA HIS A 210 13.78 8.03 32.85
C HIS A 210 13.85 9.45 32.28
N ARG A 211 14.69 9.64 31.27
CA ARG A 211 14.83 10.91 30.55
C ARG A 211 14.29 10.71 29.16
N TYR A 212 13.30 11.51 28.82
CA TYR A 212 12.69 11.51 27.50
C TYR A 212 12.88 12.88 26.87
N SER A 213 12.99 12.91 25.55
CA SER A 213 13.02 14.17 24.82
C SER A 213 12.26 14.02 23.51
N ALA A 214 11.63 15.11 23.11
CA ALA A 214 11.02 15.26 21.80
C ALA A 214 11.69 16.42 21.05
N GLY A 215 11.80 16.28 19.73
CA GLY A 215 12.57 17.22 18.95
C GLY A 215 12.63 16.89 17.48
N PHE A 216 13.42 17.68 16.77
CA PHE A 216 13.57 17.56 15.34
C PHE A 216 14.87 16.85 14.99
N TYR A 217 14.74 15.76 14.25
CA TYR A 217 15.83 15.11 13.56
C TYR A 217 16.07 15.80 12.22
N ASN A 218 17.31 16.20 11.98
CA ASN A 218 17.73 16.75 10.71
C ASN A 218 18.24 15.61 9.82
N MET A 219 17.63 15.41 8.66
CA MET A 219 17.82 14.22 7.84
C MET A 219 18.39 14.59 6.46
N GLU A 220 19.31 13.77 5.96
CA GLU A 220 19.72 13.74 4.56
C GLU A 220 19.28 12.43 3.91
N LEU A 221 18.57 12.53 2.81
CA LEU A 221 18.27 11.41 1.92
C LEU A 221 19.12 11.55 0.66
N TYR A 222 19.98 10.57 0.42
CA TYR A 222 20.86 10.50 -0.73
C TYR A 222 20.14 9.83 -1.89
N LEU A 223 19.98 10.56 -3.00
CA LEU A 223 19.23 10.11 -4.17
C LEU A 223 20.19 9.60 -5.26
N PRO A 224 19.76 8.66 -6.11
CA PRO A 224 20.54 8.23 -7.26
C PRO A 224 20.90 9.41 -8.16
N GLY A 225 22.13 9.41 -8.67
CA GLY A 225 22.66 10.53 -9.47
C GLY A 225 23.24 11.68 -8.65
N GLY A 226 23.47 11.47 -7.35
CA GLY A 226 24.24 12.36 -6.47
C GLY A 226 23.47 13.53 -5.88
N ASP A 227 22.15 13.56 -6.05
CA ASP A 227 21.27 14.55 -5.43
C ASP A 227 21.05 14.23 -3.94
N THR A 228 20.81 15.25 -3.12
CA THR A 228 20.51 15.07 -1.69
C THR A 228 19.30 15.89 -1.30
N LEU A 229 18.30 15.24 -0.70
CA LEU A 229 17.18 15.93 -0.05
C LEU A 229 17.48 16.14 1.43
N ARG A 230 17.20 17.35 1.92
CA ARG A 230 17.39 17.72 3.32
C ARG A 230 16.06 18.12 3.93
N PHE A 231 15.65 17.43 4.99
CA PHE A 231 14.37 17.71 5.66
C PHE A 231 14.48 17.53 7.18
N ARG A 232 13.50 18.07 7.90
CA ARG A 232 13.31 17.82 9.34
C ARG A 232 12.17 16.84 9.56
N HIS A 233 12.35 15.96 10.53
CA HIS A 233 11.31 15.07 11.01
C HIS A 233 11.20 15.24 12.53
N PHE A 234 9.99 15.52 13.03
CA PHE A 234 9.74 15.57 14.45
C PHE A 234 9.54 14.16 15.00
N GLY A 235 10.25 13.82 16.07
CA GLY A 235 10.05 12.57 16.77
C GLY A 235 10.19 12.75 18.27
N ALA A 236 9.36 12.00 19.01
CA ALA A 236 9.53 11.77 20.44
C ALA A 236 9.86 10.29 20.62
N LEU A 237 10.86 9.98 21.44
CA LEU A 237 11.34 8.61 21.69
C LEU A 237 11.97 7.88 20.48
N GLY A 238 12.19 8.56 19.36
CA GLY A 238 12.87 7.98 18.19
C GLY A 238 12.53 8.69 16.89
N ILE A 239 12.97 8.11 15.77
CA ILE A 239 12.59 8.50 14.41
C ILE A 239 11.56 7.47 13.94
N ASN A 240 10.29 7.86 13.81
CA ASN A 240 9.25 6.99 13.26
C ASN A 240 9.04 7.34 11.78
N LEU A 241 9.94 6.81 10.97
CA LEU A 241 10.02 7.07 9.55
C LEU A 241 10.43 5.79 8.84
N GLU A 242 9.58 5.31 7.95
CA GLU A 242 9.82 4.11 7.16
C GLU A 242 10.06 4.48 5.70
N LEU A 243 11.02 3.82 5.08
CA LEU A 243 11.33 3.96 3.66
C LEU A 243 11.08 2.64 2.94
N PHE A 244 10.28 2.69 1.88
CA PHE A 244 9.91 1.52 1.10
C PHE A 244 10.26 1.68 -0.37
N ARG A 245 10.53 0.56 -1.02
CA ARG A 245 10.54 0.44 -2.49
C ARG A 245 9.81 -0.80 -2.95
N VAL A 246 9.40 -0.80 -4.21
CA VAL A 246 9.00 -2.03 -4.87
C VAL A 246 10.23 -2.95 -4.97
N PRO A 247 10.13 -4.26 -4.66
CA PRO A 247 11.28 -5.16 -4.76
C PRO A 247 11.79 -5.27 -6.20
N LYS A 248 13.12 -5.43 -6.35
CA LYS A 248 13.79 -5.43 -7.67
C LYS A 248 13.33 -6.58 -8.56
N GLU A 249 13.09 -7.75 -7.97
CA GLU A 249 12.63 -8.94 -8.68
C GLU A 249 11.25 -8.76 -9.35
N TYR A 250 10.49 -7.74 -8.93
CA TYR A 250 9.22 -7.35 -9.55
C TYR A 250 9.33 -6.06 -10.38
N GLY A 251 10.54 -5.72 -10.84
CA GLY A 251 10.78 -4.54 -11.68
C GLY A 251 10.95 -3.24 -10.91
N GLY A 252 11.07 -3.30 -9.58
CA GLY A 252 11.32 -2.15 -8.70
C GLY A 252 12.42 -1.21 -9.19
N ARG A 253 12.11 0.08 -9.28
CA ARG A 253 13.07 1.12 -9.64
C ARG A 253 13.89 1.56 -8.44
N ASP A 254 15.21 1.69 -8.65
CA ASP A 254 16.15 2.21 -7.64
C ASP A 254 16.07 3.72 -7.43
N ASP A 255 15.29 4.44 -8.24
CA ASP A 255 15.11 5.90 -8.16
C ASP A 255 13.70 6.32 -7.71
N VAL A 256 12.86 5.36 -7.31
CA VAL A 256 11.52 5.63 -6.78
C VAL A 256 11.38 4.99 -5.40
N PHE A 257 11.08 5.81 -4.40
CA PHE A 257 10.92 5.37 -3.01
C PHE A 257 9.69 6.01 -2.38
N PHE A 258 9.14 5.34 -1.39
CA PHE A 258 7.99 5.79 -0.62
C PHE A 258 8.45 6.04 0.80
N ILE A 259 8.00 7.14 1.40
CA ILE A 259 8.26 7.47 2.81
C ILE A 259 6.93 7.49 3.54
N ALA A 260 6.86 6.79 4.66
CA ALA A 260 5.74 6.89 5.59
C ALA A 260 6.20 7.48 6.92
N GLN A 261 5.42 8.43 7.43
CA GLN A 261 5.66 9.08 8.72
C GLN A 261 4.36 9.06 9.52
N ASP A 262 4.44 8.61 10.77
CA ASP A 262 3.30 8.75 11.67
C ASP A 262 3.41 10.06 12.45
N PRO A 263 2.30 10.80 12.60
CA PRO A 263 2.28 11.96 13.46
C PRO A 263 2.38 11.52 14.92
N ASN A 264 3.08 12.29 15.75
CA ASN A 264 3.15 12.05 17.17
C ASN A 264 1.90 12.62 17.87
N PRO A 265 1.08 11.78 18.53
CA PRO A 265 -0.15 12.22 19.20
C PRO A 265 0.07 13.25 20.31
N LEU A 266 1.24 13.24 20.96
CA LEU A 266 1.56 14.16 22.07
C LEU A 266 1.98 15.55 21.57
N TYR A 267 2.38 15.66 20.30
CA TYR A 267 2.84 16.92 19.70
C TYR A 267 2.19 17.15 18.33
N PRO A 268 0.84 17.26 18.27
CA PRO A 268 0.12 17.36 17.00
C PRO A 268 0.48 18.61 16.18
N ASP A 269 0.90 19.69 16.84
CA ASP A 269 1.28 20.95 16.19
C ASP A 269 2.73 20.94 15.64
N LEU A 270 3.55 19.97 16.07
CA LEU A 270 4.97 19.88 15.69
C LEU A 270 5.29 18.65 14.84
N SER A 271 4.42 17.65 14.87
CA SER A 271 4.59 16.38 14.17
C SER A 271 3.55 16.23 13.08
N THR A 272 4.03 16.21 11.84
CA THR A 272 3.19 15.99 10.67
C THR A 272 3.32 14.54 10.20
N GLY A 273 2.18 13.95 9.89
CA GLY A 273 2.08 12.59 9.36
C GLY A 273 1.91 12.59 7.85
N GLY A 274 2.12 11.44 7.22
CA GLY A 274 1.74 11.26 5.83
C GLY A 274 2.54 10.20 5.10
N VAL A 275 2.08 9.94 3.87
CA VAL A 275 2.77 9.08 2.93
C VAL A 275 3.20 9.90 1.73
N TYR A 276 4.46 9.76 1.35
CA TYR A 276 5.10 10.51 0.29
C TYR A 276 5.74 9.56 -0.71
N VAL A 277 5.83 9.98 -1.96
CA VAL A 277 6.68 9.36 -2.98
C VAL A 277 7.77 10.33 -3.40
N ILE A 278 8.98 9.81 -3.54
CA ILE A 278 10.14 10.51 -4.05
C ILE A 278 10.54 9.84 -5.35
N ARG A 279 10.63 10.61 -6.42
CA ARG A 279 10.85 10.10 -7.77
C ARG A 279 11.47 11.14 -8.69
N PRO A 280 12.05 10.74 -9.84
CA PRO A 280 12.52 11.70 -10.83
C PRO A 280 11.36 12.57 -11.34
N ARG A 281 11.61 13.87 -11.55
CA ARG A 281 10.60 14.79 -12.13
C ARG A 281 10.21 14.41 -13.55
N TYR A 282 11.17 13.90 -14.30
CA TYR A 282 10.99 13.53 -15.71
C TYR A 282 11.01 12.02 -15.82
N LEU A 283 9.82 11.41 -15.81
CA LEU A 283 9.69 9.98 -16.05
C LEU A 283 9.85 9.69 -17.56
N PRO A 284 10.53 8.60 -17.96
CA PRO A 284 10.64 8.22 -19.37
C PRO A 284 9.29 8.04 -20.08
N GLU A 285 8.24 7.66 -19.32
CA GLU A 285 6.87 7.47 -19.80
C GLU A 285 6.09 8.79 -20.00
N ASP A 286 6.54 9.88 -19.35
CA ASP A 286 5.91 11.22 -19.42
C ASP A 286 6.48 12.09 -20.55
N LYS A 287 7.34 11.55 -21.42
CA LYS A 287 7.69 12.26 -22.64
C LYS A 287 6.41 12.36 -23.49
N PRO A 288 5.92 13.57 -23.83
CA PRO A 288 4.84 13.68 -24.80
C PRO A 288 5.33 12.94 -26.04
N ARG A 289 4.58 11.90 -26.46
CA ARG A 289 4.85 11.19 -27.71
C ARG A 289 4.97 12.29 -28.77
N ARG A 290 6.20 12.58 -29.22
CA ARG A 290 6.41 13.47 -30.36
C ARG A 290 5.51 12.91 -31.44
N SER A 291 4.48 13.66 -31.82
CA SER A 291 3.58 13.31 -32.90
C SER A 291 4.48 13.00 -34.09
N GLY A 292 4.64 11.72 -34.41
CA GLY A 292 5.54 11.31 -35.48
C GLY A 292 5.11 12.03 -36.76
N ARG A 293 6.07 12.34 -37.63
CA ARG A 293 5.84 13.00 -38.93
C ARG A 293 4.64 12.44 -39.73
N LEU A 294 4.19 11.21 -39.47
CA LEU A 294 2.97 10.64 -40.03
C LEU A 294 1.67 11.39 -39.66
N SER A 295 1.50 11.89 -38.43
CA SER A 295 0.26 12.61 -38.07
C SER A 295 0.18 14.01 -38.69
N ALA A 296 1.32 14.64 -39.00
CA ALA A 296 1.38 15.87 -39.78
C ALA A 296 1.13 15.61 -41.29
N LEU A 297 1.54 14.45 -41.81
CA LEU A 297 1.28 14.04 -43.20
C LEU A 297 -0.20 13.69 -43.43
N LEU A 298 -0.86 13.03 -42.46
CA LEU A 298 -2.28 12.68 -42.56
C LEU A 298 -3.22 13.89 -42.47
N GLN A 299 -2.81 14.97 -41.80
CA GLN A 299 -3.55 16.24 -41.82
C GLN A 299 -3.36 17.04 -43.12
N ALA A 300 -2.27 16.81 -43.86
CA ALA A 300 -2.02 17.46 -45.14
C ALA A 300 -2.79 16.81 -46.31
N THR A 301 -3.11 15.51 -46.22
CA THR A 301 -3.82 14.79 -47.29
C THR A 301 -5.35 14.85 -47.18
N GLY A 302 -5.91 15.30 -46.05
CA GLY A 302 -7.36 15.35 -45.85
C GLY A 302 -8.05 16.66 -46.26
N LYS A 303 -7.35 17.59 -46.92
CA LYS A 303 -7.87 18.95 -47.23
C LYS A 303 -8.22 19.21 -48.69
N ASN A 304 -8.08 18.22 -49.57
CA ASN A 304 -8.52 18.32 -50.96
C ASN A 304 -9.51 17.21 -51.24
N ASP A 305 -10.79 17.45 -50.98
CA ASP A 305 -11.90 16.87 -51.73
C ASP A 305 -13.20 17.52 -51.27
N HIS A 306 -13.43 18.75 -51.73
CA HIS A 306 -14.76 19.33 -51.97
C HIS A 306 -14.63 20.38 -53.09
N ARG A 307 -14.85 19.92 -54.32
CA ARG A 307 -15.40 20.73 -55.41
C ARG A 307 -16.75 20.14 -55.78
#